data_AF-A0A7J4TR07-F1
#
_entry.id   AF-A0A7J4TR07-F1
#
_cell.length_a   1.000
_cell.length_b   1.000
_cell.length_c   1.000
_cell.angle_alpha   90.00
_cell.angle_beta   90.00
_cell.angle_gamma   90.00
#
_symmetry.space_group_name_H-M   'P 1'
#
loop_
_entity.id
_entity.type
_entity.pdbx_description
1 polymer ?
#
loop_
_entity_poly.entity_id
_entity_poly.type
_entity_poly.pdbx_seq_one_letter_code
_entity_poly.pdbx_strand_id
1 'polypeptide(L)'
;MMLWAWIFLSVLLVSLLSLISIFFLSFKKEFLHKLMAFLISFAAGALLGDAFLHLLPEAVEEAGFTLSLSLTLLAGIIIFFILEKFIHWRHCHIPASKEHPHPFAWMNLLGDALHNFMDGLIIAGSYLTSIPLGVSTTLAVVLHEIP
;
A
#
# COMPACT_ATOMS: atom_id res chain seq x y z
N MET A 1 -22.14 0.86 -21.36
CA MET A 1 -21.83 -0.59 -21.35
C MET A 1 -20.36 -0.88 -21.55
N MET A 2 -19.69 -0.31 -22.56
CA MET A 2 -18.27 -0.59 -22.83
C MET A 2 -17.31 -0.14 -21.70
N LEU A 3 -17.58 0.98 -21.04
CA LEU A 3 -16.76 1.48 -19.93
C LEU A 3 -16.70 0.52 -18.74
N TRP A 4 -17.86 0.01 -18.30
CA TRP A 4 -17.93 -0.95 -17.20
C TRP A 4 -17.16 -2.24 -17.52
N ALA A 5 -17.20 -2.70 -18.78
CA ALA A 5 -16.43 -3.86 -19.20
C ALA A 5 -14.92 -3.64 -19.06
N TRP A 6 -14.40 -2.45 -19.40
CA TRP A 6 -12.99 -2.10 -19.18
C TRP A 6 -12.60 -2.10 -17.71
N ILE A 7 -13.44 -1.51 -16.84
CA ILE A 7 -13.20 -1.48 -15.40
C ILE A 7 -13.14 -2.90 -14.84
N PHE A 8 -14.16 -3.74 -15.12
CA PHE A 8 -14.20 -5.12 -14.64
C PHE A 8 -13.04 -5.96 -15.18
N LEU A 9 -12.68 -5.80 -16.45
CA LEU A 9 -11.55 -6.51 -17.06
C LEU A 9 -10.22 -6.11 -16.42
N SER A 10 -9.99 -4.81 -16.21
CA SER A 10 -8.80 -4.31 -15.53
C SER A 10 -8.66 -4.85 -14.11
N VAL A 11 -9.73 -4.76 -13.30
CA VAL A 11 -9.70 -5.27 -11.92
C VAL A 11 -9.48 -6.78 -11.88
N LEU A 12 -10.17 -7.54 -12.75
CA LEU A 12 -9.96 -8.98 -12.86
C LEU A 12 -8.53 -9.34 -13.26
N LEU A 13 -7.95 -8.61 -14.22
CA LEU A 13 -6.57 -8.81 -14.63
C LEU A 13 -5.59 -8.55 -13.49
N VAL A 14 -5.75 -7.44 -12.76
CA VAL A 14 -4.93 -7.13 -11.57
C VAL A 14 -5.02 -8.26 -10.54
N SER A 15 -6.24 -8.72 -10.21
CA SER A 15 -6.43 -9.82 -9.25
C SER A 15 -5.85 -11.16 -9.71
N LEU A 16 -5.84 -11.44 -11.02
CA LEU A 16 -5.20 -12.66 -11.54
C LEU A 16 -3.68 -12.55 -11.54
N LEU A 17 -3.14 -11.36 -11.79
CA LEU A 17 -1.70 -11.12 -11.77
C LEU A 17 -1.14 -11.15 -10.34
N SER A 18 -1.88 -10.70 -9.33
CA SER A 18 -1.44 -10.81 -7.93
C SER A 18 -1.29 -12.27 -7.46
N LEU A 19 -1.98 -13.23 -8.11
CA LEU A 19 -1.76 -14.66 -7.86
C LEU A 19 -0.41 -15.17 -8.38
N ILE A 20 0.23 -14.48 -9.33
CA ILE A 20 1.58 -14.84 -9.81
C ILE A 20 2.58 -14.76 -8.65
N SER A 21 2.33 -13.91 -7.66
CA SER A 21 3.19 -13.75 -6.48
C SER A 21 3.31 -15.04 -5.65
N ILE A 22 2.38 -15.98 -5.79
CA ILE A 22 2.47 -17.33 -5.19
C ILE A 22 3.71 -18.08 -5.69
N PHE A 23 4.17 -17.83 -6.92
CA PHE A 23 5.39 -18.45 -7.46
C PHE A 23 6.62 -18.17 -6.59
N PHE A 24 6.72 -16.98 -6.00
CA PHE A 24 7.83 -16.62 -5.11
C PHE A 24 7.89 -17.49 -3.85
N LEU A 25 6.79 -18.14 -3.44
CA LEU A 25 6.82 -19.10 -2.33
C LEU A 25 7.69 -20.34 -2.63
N SER A 26 7.99 -20.61 -3.89
CA SER A 26 8.87 -21.70 -4.30
C SER A 26 10.35 -21.37 -4.10
N PHE A 27 10.69 -20.12 -3.76
CA PHE A 27 12.07 -19.67 -3.60
C PHE A 27 12.60 -20.00 -2.20
N LYS A 28 13.92 -20.01 -2.05
CA LYS A 28 14.55 -20.26 -0.75
C LYS A 28 14.14 -19.18 0.25
N LYS A 29 13.67 -19.60 1.44
CA LYS A 29 13.25 -18.69 2.52
C LYS A 29 14.31 -17.64 2.85
N GLU A 30 15.59 -18.03 2.87
CA GLU A 30 16.73 -17.12 3.14
C GLU A 30 16.84 -15.99 2.12
N PHE A 31 16.59 -16.29 0.84
CA PHE A 31 16.60 -15.29 -0.22
C PHE A 31 15.42 -14.33 -0.06
N LEU A 32 14.22 -14.85 0.16
CA LEU A 32 13.01 -14.03 0.36
C LEU A 32 13.15 -13.09 1.57
N HIS A 33 13.68 -13.57 2.70
CA HIS A 33 13.88 -12.71 3.88
C HIS A 33 14.84 -11.55 3.59
N LYS A 34 15.94 -11.79 2.87
CA LYS A 34 16.89 -10.75 2.49
C LYS A 34 16.27 -9.76 1.50
N LEU A 35 15.54 -10.27 0.51
CA LEU A 35 14.85 -9.45 -0.48
C LEU A 35 13.78 -8.57 0.19
N MET A 36 12.94 -9.13 1.05
CA MET A 36 11.92 -8.37 1.78
C MET A 36 12.53 -7.30 2.68
N ALA A 37 13.61 -7.60 3.41
CA ALA A 37 14.28 -6.59 4.23
C ALA A 37 14.80 -5.42 3.38
N PHE A 38 15.33 -5.71 2.19
CA PHE A 38 15.75 -4.69 1.24
C PHE A 38 14.57 -3.89 0.68
N LEU A 39 13.52 -4.55 0.19
CA LEU A 39 12.34 -3.90 -0.39
C LEU A 39 11.60 -3.04 0.63
N ILE A 40 11.42 -3.51 1.87
CA ILE A 40 10.80 -2.73 2.96
C ILE A 40 11.64 -1.50 3.29
N SER A 41 12.96 -1.64 3.36
CA SER A 41 13.86 -0.51 3.64
C SER A 41 13.84 0.51 2.51
N PHE A 42 13.82 0.04 1.25
CA PHE A 42 13.71 0.88 0.07
C PHE A 42 12.37 1.62 0.03
N ALA A 43 11.25 0.92 0.24
CA ALA A 43 9.91 1.52 0.27
C ALA A 43 9.77 2.56 1.38
N ALA A 44 10.24 2.23 2.60
CA ALA A 44 10.24 3.17 3.72
C ALA A 44 11.07 4.43 3.41
N GLY A 45 12.24 4.26 2.78
CA GLY A 45 13.08 5.38 2.35
C GLY A 45 12.44 6.22 1.24
N ALA A 46 11.82 5.58 0.24
CA ALA A 46 11.14 6.26 -0.85
C ALA A 46 9.94 7.08 -0.36
N LEU A 47 9.09 6.51 0.52
CA LEU A 47 7.95 7.22 1.10
C LEU A 47 8.37 8.37 2.01
N LEU A 48 9.42 8.19 2.81
CA LEU A 48 9.99 9.27 3.64
C LEU A 48 10.56 10.39 2.73
N GLY A 49 11.27 10.01 1.67
CA GLY A 49 11.82 10.94 0.69
C GLY A 49 10.72 11.73 -0.01
N ASP A 50 9.68 11.06 -0.50
CA ASP A 50 8.52 11.70 -1.14
C ASP A 50 7.82 12.69 -0.18
N ALA A 51 7.55 12.26 1.06
CA ALA A 51 6.91 13.12 2.06
C ALA A 51 7.71 14.39 2.37
N PHE A 52 9.03 14.30 2.59
CA PHE A 52 9.84 15.42 3.06
C PHE A 52 10.52 16.24 1.96
N LEU A 53 10.85 15.62 0.82
CA LEU A 53 11.58 16.28 -0.26
C LEU A 53 10.67 16.72 -1.40
N HIS A 54 9.44 16.19 -1.47
CA HIS A 54 8.50 16.52 -2.52
C HIS A 54 7.22 17.16 -1.96
N LEU A 55 6.40 16.40 -1.22
CA LEU A 55 5.08 16.83 -0.78
C LEU A 55 5.12 17.99 0.22
N LEU A 56 5.99 17.92 1.23
CA LEU A 56 6.08 18.98 2.24
C LEU A 56 6.57 20.31 1.65
N PRO A 57 7.67 20.36 0.86
CA PRO A 57 8.08 21.57 0.17
C PRO A 57 6.98 22.14 -0.74
N GLU A 58 6.32 21.29 -1.54
CA GLU A 58 5.24 21.71 -2.44
C GLU A 58 4.06 22.34 -1.67
N ALA A 59 3.63 21.72 -0.57
CA ALA A 59 2.58 22.26 0.28
C ALA A 59 2.97 23.63 0.92
N VAL A 60 4.25 23.81 1.24
CA VAL A 60 4.78 25.08 1.76
C VAL A 60 4.89 26.14 0.67
N GLU A 61 5.24 25.77 -0.56
CA GLU A 61 5.27 26.69 -1.69
C GLU A 61 3.86 27.18 -2.06
N GLU A 62 2.85 26.31 -2.02
CA GLU A 62 1.49 26.66 -2.40
C GLU A 62 0.73 27.45 -1.32
N ALA A 63 0.85 27.05 -0.04
CA ALA A 63 0.07 27.63 1.05
C ALA A 63 0.89 28.45 2.07
N GLY A 64 2.22 28.41 1.99
CA GLY A 64 3.11 28.92 3.03
C GLY A 64 3.16 28.03 4.28
N PHE A 65 4.17 28.24 5.13
CA PHE A 65 4.29 27.52 6.40
C PHE A 65 3.31 28.09 7.45
N THR A 66 2.03 27.71 7.34
CA THR A 66 0.97 28.20 8.22
C THR A 66 0.78 27.33 9.47
N LEU A 67 0.09 27.87 10.48
CA LEU A 67 -0.35 27.08 11.65
C LEU A 67 -1.23 25.89 11.22
N SER A 68 -2.10 26.08 10.23
CA SER A 68 -2.99 25.01 9.72
C SER A 68 -2.19 23.85 9.12
N LEU A 69 -1.18 24.14 8.29
CA LEU A 69 -0.30 23.13 7.73
C LEU A 69 0.45 22.37 8.84
N SER A 70 1.01 23.11 9.80
CA SER A 70 1.73 22.53 10.95
C SER A 70 0.85 21.61 11.80
N LEU A 71 -0.40 22.02 12.07
CA LEU A 71 -1.37 21.21 12.81
C LEU A 71 -1.81 19.98 12.02
N THR A 72 -1.96 20.09 10.71
CA THR A 72 -2.35 18.97 9.84
C THR A 72 -1.24 17.91 9.78
N LEU A 73 0.03 18.34 9.65
CA LEU A 73 1.19 17.45 9.73
C LEU A 73 1.26 16.75 11.09
N LEU A 74 1.12 17.51 12.19
CA LEU A 74 1.14 16.95 13.54
C LEU A 74 -0.01 15.96 13.75
N ALA A 75 -1.22 16.29 13.28
CA ALA A 75 -2.37 15.41 13.36
C ALA A 75 -2.13 14.11 12.60
N GLY A 76 -1.55 14.18 11.38
CA GLY A 76 -1.15 13.00 10.61
C GLY A 76 -0.21 12.10 11.43
N ILE A 77 0.86 12.66 11.99
CA ILE A 77 1.81 11.91 12.83
C ILE A 77 1.11 11.26 14.03
N ILE A 78 0.26 12.00 14.75
CA ILE A 78 -0.46 11.48 15.93
C ILE A 78 -1.43 10.36 15.53
N ILE A 79 -2.17 10.52 14.44
CA ILE A 79 -3.12 9.50 13.94
C ILE A 79 -2.37 8.22 13.59
N PHE A 80 -1.28 8.30 12.83
CA PHE A 80 -0.47 7.13 12.48
C PHE A 80 0.21 6.50 13.70
N PHE A 81 0.64 7.30 14.68
CA PHE A 81 1.17 6.79 15.94
C PHE A 81 0.11 6.01 16.73
N ILE A 82 -1.11 6.54 16.83
CA ILE A 82 -2.24 5.86 17.48
C ILE A 82 -2.59 4.57 16.74
N LEU A 83 -2.67 4.62 15.41
CA LEU A 83 -2.90 3.45 14.55
C LEU A 83 -1.84 2.36 14.81
N GLU A 84 -0.56 2.73 14.84
CA GLU A 84 0.55 1.81 15.16
C GLU A 84 0.36 1.13 16.52
N LYS A 85 -0.03 1.88 17.56
CA LYS A 85 -0.27 1.32 18.90
C LYS A 85 -1.48 0.40 18.95
N PHE A 86 -2.54 0.68 18.20
CA PHE A 86 -3.65 -0.24 18.04
C PHE A 86 -3.23 -1.54 17.35
N ILE A 87 -2.42 -1.44 16.29
CA ILE A 87 -1.90 -2.59 15.53
C ILE A 87 -0.98 -3.46 16.39
N HIS A 88 -0.09 -2.85 17.19
CA HIS A 88 0.87 -3.56 18.05
C HIS A 88 0.27 -4.04 19.39
N TRP A 89 -0.96 -3.65 19.74
CA TRP A 89 -1.57 -3.89 21.06
C TRP A 89 -1.53 -5.35 21.52
N ARG A 90 -1.55 -6.33 20.60
CA ARG A 90 -1.52 -7.77 20.93
C ARG A 90 -0.31 -8.55 20.41
N HIS A 91 0.85 -7.94 20.25
CA HIS A 91 2.06 -8.70 19.86
C HIS A 91 2.52 -9.63 20.99
N CYS A 92 2.26 -10.94 20.86
CA CYS A 92 2.86 -11.97 21.71
C CYS A 92 4.27 -12.30 21.20
N HIS A 93 5.29 -12.16 22.06
CA HIS A 93 6.67 -12.58 21.80
C HIS A 93 6.89 -14.11 21.92
N ILE A 94 5.82 -14.89 22.05
CA ILE A 94 5.91 -16.34 22.17
C ILE A 94 6.18 -16.91 20.76
N PRO A 95 7.29 -17.64 20.53
CA PRO A 95 7.57 -18.28 19.25
C PRO A 95 6.44 -19.26 18.91
N ALA A 96 6.19 -19.44 17.60
CA ALA A 96 5.02 -20.12 17.03
C ALA A 96 4.50 -21.31 17.85
N SER A 97 3.48 -21.05 18.66
CA SER A 97 2.75 -22.03 19.46
C SER A 97 1.45 -22.35 18.71
N LYS A 98 1.08 -23.63 18.67
CA LYS A 98 -0.14 -24.10 18.00
C LYS A 98 -1.43 -23.61 18.66
N GLU A 99 -1.34 -22.97 19.83
CA GLU A 99 -2.48 -22.59 20.66
C GLU A 99 -2.97 -21.16 20.43
N HIS A 100 -2.33 -20.36 19.57
CA HIS A 100 -2.75 -18.97 19.33
C HIS A 100 -2.45 -18.52 17.89
N PRO A 101 -3.43 -17.99 17.14
CA PRO A 101 -3.18 -17.38 15.84
C PRO A 101 -2.34 -16.11 16.03
N HIS A 102 -1.23 -16.01 15.30
CA HIS A 102 -0.39 -14.81 15.35
C HIS A 102 -1.13 -13.64 14.70
N PRO A 103 -1.30 -12.50 15.41
CA PRO A 103 -1.99 -11.32 14.89
C PRO A 103 -1.41 -10.78 13.58
N PHE A 104 -0.14 -11.06 13.30
CA PHE A 104 0.59 -10.61 12.13
C PHE A 104 -0.05 -11.09 10.81
N ALA A 105 -0.57 -12.32 10.76
CA ALA A 105 -1.21 -12.84 9.54
C ALA A 105 -2.54 -12.13 9.23
N TRP A 106 -3.35 -11.85 10.27
CA TRP A 106 -4.61 -11.12 10.12
C TRP A 106 -4.39 -9.65 9.78
N MET A 107 -3.37 -9.02 10.37
CA MET A 107 -2.99 -7.65 10.04
C MET A 107 -2.56 -7.54 8.58
N ASN A 108 -1.72 -8.47 8.11
CA ASN A 108 -1.27 -8.49 6.73
C ASN A 108 -2.45 -8.69 5.77
N LEU A 109 -3.35 -9.64 6.06
CA LEU A 109 -4.52 -9.91 5.23
C LEU A 109 -5.50 -8.72 5.18
N LEU A 110 -5.74 -8.06 6.32
CA LEU A 110 -6.63 -6.90 6.38
C LEU A 110 -6.02 -5.68 5.67
N GLY A 111 -4.72 -5.44 5.87
CA GLY A 111 -3.98 -4.37 5.19
C GLY A 111 -4.00 -4.56 3.68
N ASP A 112 -3.70 -5.78 3.22
CA ASP A 112 -3.75 -6.17 1.81
C ASP A 112 -5.16 -6.00 1.22
N ALA A 113 -6.20 -6.45 1.93
CA ALA A 113 -7.59 -6.28 1.48
C ALA A 113 -7.98 -4.80 1.32
N LEU A 114 -7.56 -3.93 2.25
CA LEU A 114 -7.83 -2.49 2.16
C LEU A 114 -7.04 -1.83 1.02
N HIS A 115 -5.77 -2.21 0.82
CA HIS A 115 -4.93 -1.71 -0.27
C HIS A 115 -5.53 -2.06 -1.63
N ASN A 116 -5.88 -3.33 -1.84
CA ASN A 116 -6.44 -3.83 -3.11
C ASN A 116 -7.83 -3.24 -3.39
N PHE A 117 -8.59 -2.92 -2.34
CA PHE A 117 -9.84 -2.18 -2.47
C PHE A 117 -9.61 -0.74 -2.94
N MET A 118 -8.64 -0.03 -2.36
CA MET A 118 -8.29 1.33 -2.78
C MET A 118 -7.79 1.36 -4.23
N ASP A 119 -6.96 0.40 -4.64
CA ASP A 119 -6.49 0.27 -6.02
C ASP A 119 -7.65 0.07 -7.00
N GLY A 120 -8.63 -0.78 -6.65
CA GLY A 120 -9.85 -0.95 -7.43
C GLY A 120 -10.65 0.34 -7.59
N LEU A 121 -10.76 1.16 -6.53
CA LEU A 121 -11.41 2.47 -6.58
C LEU A 121 -10.67 3.46 -7.48
N ILE A 122 -9.34 3.50 -7.40
CA ILE A 122 -8.51 4.39 -8.22
C ILE A 122 -8.62 4.01 -9.70
N ILE A 123 -8.54 2.71 -10.03
CA ILE A 123 -8.75 2.22 -11.41
C ILE A 123 -10.11 2.64 -11.93
N ALA A 124 -11.17 2.42 -11.15
CA ALA A 124 -12.53 2.80 -11.53
C ALA A 124 -12.65 4.32 -11.75
N GLY A 125 -12.16 5.13 -10.82
CA GLY A 125 -12.18 6.60 -10.91
C GLY A 125 -11.42 7.14 -12.12
N SER A 126 -10.28 6.54 -12.45
CA SER A 126 -9.48 6.89 -13.62
C SER A 126 -10.23 6.62 -14.93
N TYR A 127 -10.90 5.48 -15.06
CA TYR A 127 -11.72 5.16 -16.24
C TYR A 127 -12.93 6.09 -16.37
N LEU A 128 -13.54 6.52 -15.26
CA LEU A 128 -14.61 7.53 -15.27
C LEU A 128 -14.12 8.88 -15.82
N THR A 129 -12.82 9.17 -15.71
CA THR A 129 -12.22 10.41 -16.23
C THR A 129 -11.85 10.26 -17.70
N SER A 130 -11.09 9.22 -18.08
CA SER A 130 -10.80 8.89 -19.48
C SER A 130 -10.25 7.47 -19.63
N ILE A 131 -10.45 6.86 -20.81
CA ILE A 131 -9.92 5.52 -21.11
C ILE A 131 -8.37 5.48 -21.01
N PRO A 132 -7.61 6.43 -21.60
CA PRO A 132 -6.15 6.41 -21.49
C PRO A 132 -5.65 6.48 -20.04
N LEU A 133 -6.31 7.30 -19.21
CA LEU A 133 -5.96 7.39 -17.79
C LEU A 133 -6.26 6.07 -17.07
N GLY A 134 -7.43 5.47 -17.30
CA GLY A 134 -7.78 4.16 -16.73
C GLY A 134 -6.79 3.05 -17.09
N VAL A 135 -6.34 2.99 -18.34
CA VAL A 135 -5.31 2.03 -18.78
C VAL A 135 -3.96 2.30 -18.10
N SER A 136 -3.53 3.57 -18.06
CA SER A 136 -2.29 3.98 -17.39
C SER A 136 -2.29 3.61 -15.90
N THR A 137 -3.39 3.93 -15.20
CA THR A 137 -3.59 3.58 -13.80
C THR A 137 -3.60 2.06 -13.59
N THR A 138 -4.29 1.30 -14.46
CA THR A 138 -4.29 -0.17 -14.37
C THR A 138 -2.86 -0.71 -14.48
N LEU A 139 -2.07 -0.21 -15.44
CA LEU A 139 -0.69 -0.65 -15.61
C LEU A 139 0.17 -0.27 -14.41
N ALA A 140 0.00 0.93 -13.86
CA ALA A 140 0.69 1.36 -12.65
C ALA A 140 0.42 0.41 -11.48
N VAL A 141 -0.85 0.05 -11.24
CA VAL A 141 -1.26 -0.90 -10.20
C VAL A 141 -0.64 -2.28 -10.42
N VAL A 142 -0.71 -2.82 -11.65
CA VAL A 142 -0.07 -4.11 -11.98
C VAL A 142 1.43 -4.12 -11.66
N LEU A 143 2.12 -3.00 -11.87
CA LEU A 143 3.57 -2.91 -11.65
C LEU A 143 3.93 -2.85 -10.16
N HIS A 144 3.05 -2.35 -9.29
CA HIS A 144 3.31 -2.26 -7.85
C HIS A 144 2.73 -3.40 -7.02
N GLU A 145 1.92 -4.28 -7.61
CA GLU A 145 1.34 -5.48 -6.97
C GLU A 145 2.29 -6.70 -6.93
N ILE A 146 3.33 -6.69 -7.78
CA ILE A 146 4.30 -7.80 -7.87
C ILE A 146 5.47 -7.67 -6.85
N PRO A 147 6.06 -6.47 -6.63
CA PRO A 147 7.07 -6.24 -5.59
C PRO A 147 6.54 -6.37 -4.16
#